data_AF-A0A8I0HCA8-F1
#
_entry.id   AF-A0A8I0HCA8-F1
#
_cell.length_a   1.000
_cell.length_b   1.000
_cell.length_c   1.000
_cell.angle_alpha   90.00
_cell.angle_beta   90.00
_cell.angle_gamma   90.00
#
_symmetry.space_group_name_H-M   'P 1'
#
loop_
_entity.id
_entity.type
_entity.pdbx_description
1 polymer ?
#
loop_
_entity_poly.entity_id
_entity_poly.type
_entity_poly.pdbx_seq_one_letter_code
_entity_poly.pdbx_strand_id
1 'polypeptide(L)'
;YPKRDRARLFNDSLNTTLSRTINTSLSTLIVLLSIFILGGDSIRSFAFAMILGVVIGTLSSLFVAASVAYLTMGHKLPEGEVEPAEDAKA
;
A
#
# COMPACT_ATOMS: atom_id res chain seq x y z
N TYR A 1 -0.15 21.01 22.09
CA TYR A 1 -0.54 19.92 21.17
C TYR A 1 -0.55 18.57 21.89
N PRO A 2 -1.48 18.31 22.83
CA PRO A 2 -1.43 17.10 23.65
C PRO A 2 -2.34 16.01 23.05
N LYS A 3 -1.82 14.79 22.93
CA LYS A 3 -2.58 13.53 22.79
C LYS A 3 -3.38 13.32 21.50
N ARG A 4 -2.79 13.51 20.32
CA ARG A 4 -3.24 12.70 19.17
C ARG A 4 -2.78 11.27 19.43
N ASP A 5 -3.75 10.37 19.51
CA ASP A 5 -3.53 8.95 19.69
C ASP A 5 -2.52 8.45 18.65
N ARG A 6 -1.42 7.84 19.09
CA ARG A 6 -0.31 7.47 18.20
C ARG A 6 -0.80 6.47 17.16
N ALA A 7 -1.75 5.61 17.54
CA ALA A 7 -2.40 4.68 16.63
C ALA A 7 -3.16 5.42 15.51
N ARG A 8 -3.90 6.48 15.84
CA ARG A 8 -4.68 7.26 14.86
C ARG A 8 -3.78 8.04 13.90
N LEU A 9 -2.70 8.64 14.41
CA LEU A 9 -1.67 9.29 13.59
C LEU A 9 -0.96 8.29 12.66
N PHE A 10 -0.67 7.10 13.15
CA PHE A 10 -0.05 6.04 12.36
C PHE A 10 -0.99 5.58 11.24
N ASN A 11 -2.26 5.32 11.56
CA ASN A 11 -3.26 4.91 10.59
C ASN A 11 -3.51 5.99 9.51
N ASP A 12 -3.64 7.26 9.89
CA ASP A 12 -3.79 8.36 8.93
C ASP A 12 -2.57 8.48 7.99
N SER A 13 -1.37 8.32 8.54
CA SER A 13 -0.12 8.40 7.77
C SER A 13 0.03 7.21 6.81
N LEU A 14 -0.34 6.01 7.27
CA LEU A 14 -0.36 4.81 6.45
C LEU A 14 -1.40 4.92 5.34
N ASN A 15 -2.64 5.34 5.64
CA ASN A 15 -3.68 5.48 4.63
C ASN A 15 -3.33 6.53 3.56
N THR A 16 -2.73 7.65 3.97
CA THR A 16 -2.27 8.69 3.04
C THR A 16 -1.16 8.17 2.12
N THR A 17 -0.18 7.46 2.68
CA THR A 17 0.94 6.90 1.91
C THR A 17 0.48 5.75 1.01
N LEU A 18 -0.39 4.89 1.53
CA LEU A 18 -0.99 3.77 0.82
C LEU A 18 -1.83 4.26 -0.35
N SER A 19 -2.69 5.27 -0.17
CA SER A 19 -3.46 5.87 -1.27
C SER A 19 -2.55 6.42 -2.38
N ARG A 20 -1.44 7.07 -2.03
CA ARG A 20 -0.46 7.55 -3.01
C ARG A 20 0.26 6.40 -3.72
N THR A 21 0.67 5.38 -2.98
CA THR A 21 1.35 4.19 -3.52
C THR A 21 0.43 3.43 -4.48
N ILE A 22 -0.82 3.21 -4.08
CA ILE A 22 -1.84 2.57 -4.93
C ILE A 22 -2.07 3.40 -6.19
N ASN A 23 -2.32 4.70 -6.08
CA ASN A 23 -2.53 5.54 -7.26
C ASN A 23 -1.34 5.54 -8.22
N THR A 24 -0.12 5.58 -7.71
CA THR A 24 1.09 5.55 -8.55
C THR A 24 1.27 4.18 -9.21
N SER A 25 1.08 3.09 -8.46
CA SER A 25 1.16 1.72 -8.99
C SER A 25 0.08 1.39 -10.01
N LEU A 26 -1.13 1.93 -9.83
CA LEU A 26 -2.22 1.78 -10.78
C LEU A 26 -1.91 2.54 -12.07
N SER A 27 -1.39 3.76 -11.95
CA SER A 27 -0.99 4.58 -13.09
C SER A 27 0.11 3.88 -13.91
N THR A 28 1.12 3.29 -13.26
CA THR A 28 2.15 2.49 -13.96
C THR A 28 1.57 1.23 -14.59
N LEU A 29 0.64 0.54 -13.93
CA LEU A 29 -0.04 -0.62 -14.52
C LEU A 29 -0.85 -0.24 -15.77
N ILE A 30 -1.57 0.89 -15.76
CA ILE A 30 -2.31 1.40 -16.93
C ILE A 30 -1.36 1.70 -18.10
N VAL A 31 -0.22 2.34 -17.82
CA VAL A 31 0.81 2.62 -18.83
C VAL A 31 1.37 1.32 -19.40
N LEU A 32 1.72 0.36 -18.55
CA LEU A 32 2.23 -0.96 -18.98
C LEU A 32 1.20 -1.75 -19.78
N LEU A 33 -0.09 -1.66 -19.43
CA LEU A 33 -1.17 -2.28 -20.20
C LEU A 33 -1.29 -1.67 -21.60
N SER A 34 -1.17 -0.34 -21.70
CA SER A 34 -1.19 0.37 -22.97
C SER A 34 -0.01 -0.07 -23.84
N ILE A 35 1.19 -0.18 -23.25
CA ILE A 35 2.39 -0.69 -23.91
C ILE A 35 2.22 -2.16 -24.32
N PHE A 36 1.53 -2.98 -23.54
CA PHE A 36 1.32 -4.40 -23.87
C PHE A 36 0.37 -4.59 -25.06
N ILE A 37 -0.68 -3.77 -25.16
CA ILE A 37 -1.68 -3.83 -26.24
C ILE A 37 -1.16 -3.17 -27.52
N LEU A 38 -0.57 -1.97 -27.43
CA LEU A 38 -0.06 -1.20 -28.58
C LEU A 38 1.39 -1.51 -28.95
N GLY A 39 2.14 -2.20 -28.08
CA GLY A 39 3.54 -2.55 -28.29
C GLY A 39 3.73 -3.76 -29.18
N GLY A 40 4.74 -3.69 -30.05
CA GLY A 40 5.17 -4.82 -30.89
C GLY A 40 5.83 -5.94 -30.10
N ASP A 41 6.09 -7.07 -30.78
CA ASP A 41 6.55 -8.34 -30.16
C ASP A 41 7.77 -8.20 -29.25
N SER A 42 8.71 -7.32 -29.60
CA SER A 42 9.95 -7.14 -28.84
C SER A 42 9.73 -6.54 -27.44
N ILE A 43 8.72 -5.69 -27.25
CA ILE A 43 8.48 -5.01 -25.95
C ILE A 43 7.46 -5.74 -25.09
N ARG A 44 6.68 -6.64 -25.68
CA ARG A 44 5.58 -7.34 -25.00
C ARG A 44 6.10 -8.25 -23.87
N SER A 45 7.19 -8.98 -24.12
CA SER A 45 7.85 -9.82 -23.12
C SER A 45 8.44 -8.99 -21.97
N PHE A 46 9.02 -7.83 -22.29
CA PHE A 46 9.54 -6.89 -21.30
C PHE A 46 8.42 -6.24 -20.45
N ALA A 47 7.34 -5.78 -21.09
CA ALA A 47 6.18 -5.20 -20.41
C ALA A 47 5.51 -6.22 -19.48
N PHE A 48 5.42 -7.49 -19.89
CA PHE A 48 4.92 -8.56 -19.04
C PHE A 48 5.76 -8.76 -17.76
N ALA A 49 7.09 -8.76 -17.89
CA ALA A 49 8.00 -8.82 -16.74
C ALA A 49 7.83 -7.60 -15.81
N MET A 50 7.67 -6.40 -16.38
CA MET A 50 7.43 -5.18 -15.63
C MET A 50 6.09 -5.21 -14.88
N ILE A 51 5.02 -5.73 -15.49
CA ILE A 51 3.70 -5.86 -14.83
C ILE A 51 3.82 -6.78 -13.61
N LEU A 52 4.43 -7.96 -13.76
CA LEU A 52 4.66 -8.86 -12.62
C LEU A 52 5.51 -8.21 -11.54
N GLY A 53 6.58 -7.50 -11.91
CA GLY A 53 7.44 -6.78 -10.97
C GLY A 53 6.70 -5.69 -10.19
N VAL A 54 5.83 -4.91 -10.86
CA VAL A 54 5.01 -3.87 -10.21
C VAL A 54 3.97 -4.50 -9.29
N VAL A 55 3.25 -5.54 -9.71
CA VAL A 55 2.23 -6.19 -8.86
C VAL A 55 2.87 -6.79 -7.61
N ILE A 56 3.92 -7.60 -7.78
CA ILE A 56 4.60 -8.25 -6.64
C ILE A 56 5.31 -7.20 -5.77
N GLY A 57 5.99 -6.22 -6.37
CA GLY A 57 6.72 -5.18 -5.64
C GLY A 57 5.80 -4.25 -4.84
N THR A 58 4.64 -3.87 -5.39
CA THR A 58 3.69 -2.98 -4.71
C THR A 58 3.03 -3.69 -3.54
N LEU A 59 2.53 -4.92 -3.76
CA LEU A 59 1.90 -5.71 -2.69
C LEU A 59 2.91 -6.14 -1.64
N SER A 60 4.13 -6.55 -2.03
CA SER A 60 5.19 -6.91 -1.10
C SER A 60 5.60 -5.70 -0.25
N SER A 61 5.79 -4.52 -0.85
CA SER A 61 6.16 -3.33 -0.08
C SER A 61 5.05 -2.91 0.88
N LEU A 62 3.79 -2.88 0.43
CA LEU A 62 2.66 -2.50 1.29
C LEU A 62 2.41 -3.49 2.44
N PHE A 63 2.34 -4.79 2.15
CA PHE A 63 2.02 -5.78 3.18
C PHE A 63 3.21 -6.11 4.05
N VAL A 64 4.42 -6.29 3.49
CA VAL A 64 5.60 -6.65 4.28
C VAL A 64 6.11 -5.46 5.07
N ALA A 65 6.21 -4.25 4.48
CA ALA A 65 6.71 -3.11 5.24
C ALA A 65 5.74 -2.66 6.35
N ALA A 66 4.41 -2.68 6.10
CA ALA A 66 3.44 -2.32 7.12
C ALA A 66 3.41 -3.34 8.27
N SER A 67 3.43 -4.64 7.97
CA SER A 67 3.47 -5.68 9.01
C SER A 67 4.80 -5.72 9.76
N VAL A 68 5.93 -5.53 9.08
CA VAL A 68 7.25 -5.41 9.73
C VAL A 68 7.34 -4.14 10.59
N ALA A 69 6.81 -3.01 10.15
CA ALA A 69 6.75 -1.79 10.95
C ALA A 69 5.90 -1.99 12.22
N TYR A 70 4.74 -2.65 12.09
CA TYR A 70 3.88 -3.00 13.21
C TYR A 70 4.59 -3.94 14.21
N LEU A 71 5.24 -5.01 13.71
CA LEU A 71 5.98 -5.96 14.53
C LEU A 71 7.21 -5.33 15.23
N THR A 72 7.95 -4.47 14.52
CA THR A 72 9.14 -3.79 15.08
C THR A 72 8.76 -2.75 16.13
N MET A 73 7.60 -2.10 15.99
CA MET A 73 7.06 -1.21 17.02
C MET A 73 6.36 -1.97 18.17
N GLY A 74 6.03 -3.25 17.96
CA GLY A 74 5.41 -4.15 18.95
C GLY A 74 6.26 -4.44 20.20
N HIS A 75 7.58 -4.23 20.19
CA HIS A 75 8.39 -4.26 21.42
C HIS A 75 8.18 -3.04 22.34
N LYS A 76 7.23 -2.13 22.03
CA LYS A 76 6.81 -1.01 22.89
C LYS A 76 5.30 -0.70 22.82
N LEU A 77 4.42 -1.70 22.77
CA LEU A 77 2.97 -1.46 22.83
C LEU A 77 2.29 -2.41 23.82
N PRO A 78 1.84 -1.93 24.99
CA PRO A 78 0.84 -2.60 25.82
C PRO A 78 -0.50 -2.72 25.07
N GLU A 79 -1.24 -3.77 25.39
CA GLU A 79 -2.59 -4.09 24.91
C GLU A 79 -3.59 -2.92 24.99
N GLY A 80 -4.56 -2.93 24.08
CA GLY A 80 -5.69 -2.01 24.01
C GLY A 80 -5.73 -1.37 22.62
N GLU A 81 -6.68 -1.63 21.73
CA GLU A 81 -8.04 -2.11 21.92
C GLU A 81 -8.45 -2.84 20.63
N VAL A 82 -9.27 -3.86 20.83
CA VAL A 82 -10.11 -4.49 19.80
C VAL A 82 -10.90 -3.40 19.09
N GLU A 83 -11.01 -3.52 17.77
CA GLU A 83 -11.96 -2.77 16.95
C GLU A 83 -13.34 -2.73 17.62
N PRO A 84 -14.03 -1.59 17.61
CA PRO A 84 -15.41 -1.67 17.21
C PRO A 84 -15.63 -0.78 15.99
N ALA A 85 -16.43 -1.33 15.09
CA ALA A 85 -17.16 -0.62 14.07
C ALA A 85 -17.61 0.78 14.57
N GLU A 86 -17.22 1.82 13.83
CA GLU A 86 -17.92 3.09 13.86
C GLU A 86 -19.20 2.90 13.02
N ASP A 87 -20.17 2.18 13.59
CA ASP A 87 -21.56 2.27 13.19
C ASP A 87 -22.10 3.65 13.61
N ALA A 88 -22.78 4.31 12.66
CA ALA A 88 -23.92 5.19 12.89
C ALA A 88 -23.77 6.47 13.76
N LYS A 89 -24.15 7.59 13.10
CA LYS A 89 -24.56 8.92 13.61
C LYS A 89 -23.40 9.92 13.81
N ALA A 90 -23.44 11.14 13.27
CA ALA A 90 -24.54 12.03 12.90
C ALA A 90 -24.19 12.91 11.69
#